data_AF-A0A955VZ41-F1
#
_entry.id   AF-A0A955VZ41-F1
#
_cell.length_a   1.000
_cell.length_b   1.000
_cell.length_c   1.000
_cell.angle_alpha   90.00
_cell.angle_beta   90.00
_cell.angle_gamma   90.00
#
_symmetry.space_group_name_H-M   'P 1'
#
loop_
_entity.id
_entity.type
_entity.pdbx_description
1 polymer ?
#
loop_
_entity_poly.entity_id
_entity_poly.type
_entity_poly.pdbx_seq_one_letter_code
_entity_poly.pdbx_strand_id
1 'polypeptide(L)'
;GRQVRVRLTGSAVAELANAAIARGEMPGRYTEKGKADPQGPLQAALAWERGDRPLKALLWRTEGTCMTARIGGTPSLQAARRQVTVRLADGRVEDVQGSLLIQAGAWLKGLWDQTFTVTRTVAAETRLALGARRLTLGVVDARADADGVTLGLDVQTGPAK
;
A
#
# COMPACT_ATOMS: atom_id res chain seq x y z
N GLY A 1 -6.61 27.52 0.49
CA GLY A 1 -7.96 27.16 0.92
C GLY A 1 -7.96 26.95 2.42
N ARG A 2 -8.97 26.27 2.95
CA ARG A 2 -8.98 25.89 4.37
C ARG A 2 -8.23 24.57 4.51
N GLN A 3 -7.32 24.48 5.49
CA GLN A 3 -6.62 23.22 5.74
C GLN A 3 -7.39 22.34 6.72
N VAL A 4 -7.47 21.05 6.43
CA VAL A 4 -8.08 20.04 7.30
C VAL A 4 -7.12 18.87 7.43
N ARG A 5 -7.07 18.25 8.62
CA ARG A 5 -6.35 17.01 8.85
C ARG A 5 -7.33 15.86 8.96
N VAL A 6 -7.07 14.79 8.21
CA VAL A 6 -7.83 13.54 8.26
C VAL A 6 -6.88 12.45 8.74
N ARG A 7 -7.30 11.69 9.75
CA ARG A 7 -6.57 10.50 10.20
C ARG A 7 -7.36 9.26 9.84
N LEU A 8 -6.67 8.33 9.19
CA LEU A 8 -7.15 7.00 8.85
C LEU A 8 -6.41 6.00 9.71
N THR A 9 -7.13 5.03 10.27
CA THR A 9 -6.49 3.87 10.90
C THR A 9 -5.72 3.09 9.84
N GLY A 10 -4.65 2.43 10.24
CA GLY A 10 -3.87 1.59 9.34
C GLY A 10 -4.71 0.52 8.66
N SER A 11 -5.65 -0.09 9.41
CA SER A 11 -6.60 -1.06 8.86
C SER A 11 -7.47 -0.46 7.76
N ALA A 12 -8.00 0.75 7.94
CA ALA A 12 -8.78 1.43 6.90
C ALA A 12 -7.94 1.72 5.65
N VAL A 13 -6.66 2.09 5.82
CA VAL A 13 -5.73 2.29 4.69
C VAL A 13 -5.50 0.98 3.94
N ALA A 14 -5.27 -0.12 4.65
CA ALA A 14 -5.08 -1.44 4.04
C ALA A 14 -6.33 -1.90 3.27
N GLU A 15 -7.52 -1.73 3.85
CA GLU A 15 -8.79 -2.06 3.20
C GLU A 15 -9.03 -1.22 1.92
N LEU A 16 -8.75 0.09 1.96
CA LEU A 16 -8.86 0.94 0.77
C LEU A 16 -7.92 0.47 -0.35
N ALA A 17 -6.70 0.07 -0.01
CA ALA A 17 -5.74 -0.45 -0.98
C ALA A 17 -6.16 -1.82 -1.53
N ASN A 18 -6.67 -2.72 -0.69
CA ASN A 18 -7.22 -4.00 -1.11
C ASN A 18 -8.45 -3.83 -2.02
N ALA A 19 -9.31 -2.85 -1.74
CA ALA A 19 -10.43 -2.52 -2.61
C ALA A 19 -9.95 -1.99 -3.98
N ALA A 20 -8.88 -1.19 -4.02
CA ALA A 20 -8.26 -0.75 -5.27
C ALA A 20 -7.64 -1.92 -6.05
N ILE A 21 -7.01 -2.88 -5.37
CA ILE A 21 -6.53 -4.14 -5.97
C ILE A 21 -7.69 -4.92 -6.59
N ALA A 22 -8.79 -5.10 -5.84
CA ALA A 22 -9.96 -5.83 -6.32
C ALA A 22 -10.61 -5.17 -7.55
N ARG A 23 -10.55 -3.83 -7.66
CA ARG A 23 -11.02 -3.08 -8.83
C ARG A 23 -10.00 -3.02 -9.98
N GLY A 24 -8.80 -3.57 -9.82
CA GLY A 24 -7.73 -3.51 -10.82
C GLY A 24 -7.02 -2.16 -10.94
N GLU A 25 -7.28 -1.23 -10.01
CA GLU A 25 -6.62 0.09 -9.94
C GLU A 25 -5.19 -0.01 -9.37
N MET A 26 -4.91 -1.10 -8.65
CA MET A 26 -3.59 -1.48 -8.17
C MET A 26 -3.27 -2.93 -8.58
N PRO A 27 -2.00 -3.26 -8.86
CA PRO A 27 -1.63 -4.65 -9.14
C PRO A 27 -1.95 -5.56 -7.97
N GLY A 28 -2.73 -6.61 -8.20
CA GLY A 28 -2.99 -7.68 -7.23
C GLY A 28 -2.13 -8.91 -7.43
N ARG A 29 -1.37 -8.98 -8.51
CA ARG A 29 -0.54 -10.14 -8.88
C ARG A 29 0.87 -9.73 -9.25
N TYR A 30 1.79 -10.62 -8.90
CA TYR A 30 3.22 -10.39 -9.01
C TYR A 30 3.94 -11.67 -9.45
N THR A 31 5.01 -11.48 -10.23
CA THR A 31 6.00 -12.51 -10.48
C THR A 31 6.71 -12.91 -9.18
N GLU A 32 7.35 -14.06 -9.23
CA GLU A 32 8.25 -14.55 -8.18
C GLU A 32 9.38 -13.58 -7.79
N LYS A 33 9.71 -12.62 -8.66
CA LYS A 33 10.72 -11.58 -8.41
C LYS A 33 10.13 -10.28 -7.88
N GLY A 34 8.86 -10.28 -7.47
CA GLY A 34 8.16 -9.10 -6.94
C GLY A 34 7.80 -8.04 -7.99
N LYS A 35 7.92 -8.35 -9.29
CA LYS A 35 7.44 -7.45 -10.37
C LYS A 35 5.95 -7.64 -10.57
N ALA A 36 5.21 -6.54 -10.67
CA ALA A 36 3.78 -6.56 -10.97
C ALA A 36 3.53 -7.24 -12.33
N ASP A 37 2.62 -8.21 -12.34
CA ASP A 37 2.25 -8.98 -13.52
C ASP A 37 0.82 -9.50 -13.34
N PRO A 38 -0.14 -9.13 -14.20
CA PRO A 38 -1.51 -9.63 -14.12
C PRO A 38 -1.63 -11.16 -14.21
N GLN A 39 -0.64 -11.83 -14.81
CA GLN A 39 -0.54 -13.29 -14.92
C GLN A 39 0.45 -13.88 -13.90
N GLY A 40 0.93 -13.06 -12.97
CA GLY A 40 1.87 -13.48 -11.94
C GLY A 40 1.29 -14.57 -11.04
N PRO A 41 2.10 -15.57 -10.63
CA PRO A 41 1.66 -16.68 -9.80
C PRO A 41 1.41 -16.29 -8.33
N LEU A 42 1.91 -15.13 -7.89
CA LEU A 42 1.72 -14.62 -6.54
C LEU A 42 0.59 -13.59 -6.53
N GLN A 43 -0.43 -13.84 -5.73
CA GLN A 43 -1.47 -12.87 -5.41
C GLN A 43 -1.09 -12.12 -4.13
N ALA A 44 -1.42 -10.84 -4.07
CA ALA A 44 -1.09 -9.95 -2.97
C ALA A 44 -2.33 -9.33 -2.33
N ALA A 45 -2.26 -9.15 -1.01
CA ALA A 45 -3.09 -8.22 -0.25
C ALA A 45 -2.22 -7.44 0.73
N LEU A 46 -2.79 -6.37 1.27
CA LEU A 46 -2.17 -5.55 2.28
C LEU A 46 -2.91 -5.72 3.62
N ALA A 47 -2.15 -5.69 4.70
CA ALA A 47 -2.66 -5.58 6.05
C ALA A 47 -1.88 -4.51 6.81
N TRP A 48 -2.46 -4.02 7.90
CA TRP A 48 -1.78 -3.11 8.81
C TRP A 48 -1.92 -3.63 10.22
N GLU A 49 -0.78 -3.84 10.87
CA GLU A 49 -0.69 -4.46 12.19
C GLU A 49 0.20 -3.60 13.07
N ARG A 50 -0.06 -3.55 14.38
CA ARG A 50 0.82 -2.81 15.28
C ARG A 50 2.18 -3.50 15.40
N GLY A 51 3.24 -2.71 15.50
CA GLY A 51 4.61 -3.15 15.70
C GLY A 51 5.61 -2.32 14.90
N ASP A 52 6.88 -2.73 14.91
CA ASP A 52 7.99 -1.98 14.31
C ASP A 52 7.89 -1.85 12.79
N ARG A 53 7.15 -2.75 12.13
CA ARG A 53 6.94 -2.79 10.67
C ARG A 53 5.45 -2.88 10.36
N PRO A 54 4.69 -1.79 10.51
CA PRO A 54 3.25 -1.92 10.65
C PRO A 54 2.52 -2.29 9.36
N LEU A 55 3.07 -1.94 8.19
CA LEU A 55 2.49 -2.32 6.90
C LEU A 55 2.94 -3.73 6.52
N LYS A 56 1.99 -4.61 6.21
CA LYS A 56 2.22 -5.99 5.78
C LYS A 56 1.76 -6.18 4.35
N ALA A 57 2.61 -6.77 3.51
CA ALA A 57 2.20 -7.40 2.26
C ALA A 57 2.06 -8.91 2.51
N LEU A 58 0.85 -9.41 2.27
CA LEU A 58 0.51 -10.82 2.34
C LEU A 58 0.51 -11.36 0.92
N LEU A 59 1.38 -12.33 0.65
CA LEU A 59 1.54 -12.95 -0.65
C LEU A 59 1.13 -14.41 -0.55
N TRP A 60 0.35 -14.91 -1.50
CA TRP A 60 0.10 -16.34 -1.63
C TRP A 60 0.19 -16.77 -3.07
N ARG A 61 0.69 -17.99 -3.26
CA ARG A 61 0.77 -18.61 -4.57
C ARG A 61 -0.54 -19.33 -4.87
N THR A 62 -1.18 -18.99 -5.98
CA THR A 62 -2.47 -19.59 -6.37
C THR A 62 -2.33 -20.82 -7.26
N GLU A 63 -1.13 -21.10 -7.77
CA GLU A 63 -0.87 -22.18 -8.73
C GLU A 63 0.36 -23.00 -8.36
N GLY A 64 0.27 -24.33 -8.49
CA GLY A 64 1.36 -25.24 -8.17
C GLY A 64 1.49 -25.47 -6.66
N THR A 65 2.67 -25.24 -6.09
CA THR A 65 2.90 -25.51 -4.66
C THR A 65 2.35 -24.38 -3.79
N CYS A 66 1.42 -24.72 -2.88
CA CYS A 66 0.85 -23.75 -1.94
C CYS A 66 1.95 -23.13 -1.07
N MET A 67 2.00 -21.80 -1.09
CA MET A 67 2.92 -21.01 -0.29
C MET A 67 2.22 -19.72 0.11
N THR A 68 2.42 -19.30 1.36
CA THR A 68 2.11 -17.96 1.82
C THR A 68 3.38 -17.30 2.33
N ALA A 69 3.51 -16.00 2.13
CA ALA A 69 4.61 -15.21 2.63
C ALA A 69 4.09 -13.87 3.14
N ARG A 70 4.74 -13.37 4.17
CA ARG A 70 4.42 -12.10 4.81
C ARG A 70 5.65 -11.22 4.81
N ILE A 71 5.51 -10.02 4.28
CA ILE A 71 6.57 -9.02 4.21
C ILE A 71 6.12 -7.81 5.02
N GLY A 72 6.87 -7.44 6.05
CA GLY A 72 6.60 -6.23 6.84
C GLY A 72 7.51 -5.08 6.43
N GLY A 73 7.05 -3.85 6.56
CA GLY A 73 7.93 -2.68 6.56
C GLY A 73 7.27 -1.43 7.15
N THR A 74 8.06 -0.38 7.26
CA THR A 74 7.67 0.94 7.76
C THR A 74 7.40 1.88 6.59
N PRO A 75 6.14 2.24 6.33
CA PRO A 75 5.82 3.16 5.26
C PRO A 75 6.26 4.58 5.64
N SER A 76 6.91 5.26 4.71
CA SER A 76 7.14 6.69 4.76
C SER A 76 6.35 7.36 3.63
N LEU A 77 5.75 8.50 3.95
CA LEU A 77 4.90 9.26 3.02
C LEU A 77 5.54 10.60 2.73
N GLN A 78 5.48 11.01 1.47
CA GLN A 78 5.88 12.35 1.05
C GLN A 78 4.79 12.93 0.16
N ALA A 79 4.16 14.01 0.62
CA ALA A 79 3.23 14.78 -0.19
C ALA A 79 3.99 15.90 -0.92
N ALA A 80 3.86 15.93 -2.25
CA ALA A 80 4.41 17.01 -3.07
C ALA A 80 3.54 17.18 -4.33
N ARG A 81 3.27 18.42 -4.74
CA ARG A 81 2.55 18.74 -5.98
C ARG A 81 1.21 17.99 -6.14
N ARG A 82 0.40 17.91 -5.07
CA ARG A 82 -0.88 17.15 -5.02
C ARG A 82 -0.74 15.65 -5.32
N GLN A 83 0.43 15.10 -5.08
CA GLN A 83 0.69 13.68 -5.15
C GLN A 83 1.23 13.20 -3.82
N VAL A 84 0.92 11.94 -3.49
CA VAL A 84 1.52 11.25 -2.35
C VAL A 84 2.44 10.18 -2.88
N THR A 85 3.71 10.26 -2.51
CA THR A 85 4.69 9.22 -2.72
C THR A 85 4.79 8.36 -1.48
N VAL A 86 4.52 7.06 -1.63
CA VAL A 86 4.69 6.05 -0.59
C VAL A 86 6.03 5.38 -0.81
N ARG A 87 6.88 5.34 0.22
CA ARG A 87 8.13 4.58 0.23
C ARG A 87 8.13 3.54 1.34
N LEU A 88 8.48 2.32 1.01
CA LEU A 88 8.85 1.29 1.97
C LEU A 88 10.36 1.09 1.82
N ALA A 89 11.17 1.38 2.82
CA ALA A 89 12.65 1.36 2.70
C ALA A 89 13.29 0.19 3.47
N ASP A 90 12.54 -0.46 4.35
CA ASP A 90 12.96 -1.49 5.30
C ASP A 90 12.11 -2.77 5.17
N GLY A 91 11.53 -2.99 3.97
CA GLY A 91 10.69 -4.15 3.69
C GLY A 91 11.48 -5.45 3.89
N ARG A 92 10.97 -6.33 4.76
CA ARG A 92 11.61 -7.61 5.14
C ARG A 92 10.59 -8.73 5.22
N VAL A 93 10.98 -9.92 4.78
CA VAL A 93 10.18 -11.14 4.99
C VAL A 93 10.12 -11.44 6.50
N GLU A 94 8.90 -11.58 7.03
CA GLU A 94 8.64 -11.88 8.45
C GLU A 94 8.22 -13.34 8.67
N ASP A 95 7.44 -13.91 7.75
CA ASP A 95 6.97 -15.30 7.83
C ASP A 95 6.79 -15.89 6.43
N VAL A 96 7.00 -17.20 6.29
CA VAL A 96 6.73 -17.96 5.07
C VAL A 96 6.23 -19.35 5.47
N GLN A 97 5.06 -19.73 4.96
CA GLN A 97 4.48 -21.05 5.19
C GLN A 97 4.29 -21.78 3.86
N GLY A 98 4.71 -23.04 3.78
CA GLY A 98 4.64 -23.85 2.57
C GLY A 98 5.16 -25.27 2.80
N SER A 99 5.06 -26.14 1.79
CA SER A 99 5.53 -27.52 1.91
C SER A 99 7.04 -27.60 2.18
N LEU A 100 7.48 -28.62 2.92
CA LEU A 100 8.87 -28.84 3.37
C LEU A 100 9.94 -28.75 2.25
N LEU A 101 9.57 -29.04 1.00
CA LEU A 101 10.47 -28.93 -0.15
C LEU A 101 10.83 -27.48 -0.52
N ILE A 102 9.98 -26.50 -0.19
CA ILE A 102 10.23 -25.08 -0.43
C ILE A 102 11.18 -24.50 0.62
N GLN A 103 11.09 -24.91 1.89
CA GLN A 103 11.99 -24.45 2.95
C GLN A 103 13.47 -24.80 2.68
N ALA A 104 13.72 -25.81 1.84
CA ALA A 104 15.07 -26.24 1.43
C ALA A 104 15.62 -25.51 0.18
N GLY A 105 14.84 -24.64 -0.48
CA GLY A 105 15.14 -24.12 -1.82
C GLY A 105 15.88 -22.77 -1.89
N ALA A 106 16.83 -22.66 -2.82
CA ALA A 106 17.63 -21.46 -3.13
C ALA A 106 16.82 -20.20 -3.57
N TRP A 107 15.54 -20.37 -3.93
CA TRP A 107 14.64 -19.27 -4.30
C TRP A 107 14.29 -18.36 -3.11
N LEU A 108 14.23 -18.92 -1.89
CA LEU A 108 14.05 -18.13 -0.66
C LEU A 108 15.23 -17.18 -0.43
N LYS A 109 16.48 -17.59 -0.66
CA LYS A 109 17.67 -16.71 -0.47
C LYS A 109 17.56 -15.38 -1.23
N GLY A 110 16.96 -15.38 -2.42
CA GLY A 110 16.80 -14.16 -3.21
C GLY A 110 15.82 -13.15 -2.60
N LEU A 111 14.77 -13.62 -1.92
CA LEU A 111 13.75 -12.76 -1.29
C LEU A 111 14.09 -12.43 0.18
N TRP A 112 14.87 -13.30 0.85
CA TRP A 112 15.18 -13.24 2.29
C TRP A 112 16.27 -12.24 2.66
N ASP A 113 17.29 -12.05 1.81
CA ASP A 113 18.39 -11.09 2.07
C ASP A 113 18.12 -9.70 1.47
N GLN A 114 16.96 -9.49 0.86
CA GLN A 114 16.65 -8.27 0.14
C GLN A 114 15.77 -7.34 0.96
N THR A 115 16.34 -6.20 1.32
CA THR A 115 15.55 -5.04 1.71
C THR A 115 14.84 -4.51 0.46
N PHE A 116 13.51 -4.54 0.45
CA PHE A 116 12.75 -4.04 -0.69
C PHE A 116 12.51 -2.54 -0.55
N THR A 117 12.92 -1.79 -1.58
CA THR A 117 12.49 -0.40 -1.74
C THR A 117 11.35 -0.32 -2.74
N VAL A 118 10.16 0.07 -2.28
CA VAL A 118 9.01 0.33 -3.15
C VAL A 118 8.72 1.81 -3.12
N THR A 119 8.63 2.45 -4.29
CA THR A 119 8.18 3.84 -4.42
C THR A 119 6.97 3.90 -5.35
N ARG A 120 5.85 4.47 -4.90
CA ARG A 120 4.64 4.68 -5.72
C ARG A 120 4.09 6.08 -5.51
N THR A 121 3.69 6.75 -6.58
CA THR A 121 3.12 8.10 -6.56
C THR A 121 1.66 8.03 -6.99
N VAL A 122 0.75 8.56 -6.16
CA VAL A 122 -0.70 8.55 -6.42
C VAL A 122 -1.19 10.00 -6.51
N ALA A 123 -2.02 10.29 -7.51
CA ALA A 123 -2.72 11.58 -7.61
C ALA A 123 -3.69 11.72 -6.44
N ALA A 124 -3.58 12.83 -5.72
CA ALA A 124 -4.26 13.01 -4.44
C ALA A 124 -5.17 14.24 -4.47
N GLU A 125 -6.01 14.30 -5.51
CA GLU A 125 -7.09 15.27 -5.65
C GLU A 125 -8.44 14.55 -5.63
N THR A 126 -9.31 14.93 -4.71
CA THR A 126 -10.69 14.42 -4.63
C THR A 126 -11.66 15.58 -4.83
N ARG A 127 -12.66 15.37 -5.68
CA ARG A 127 -13.73 16.34 -5.90
C ARG A 127 -15.02 15.82 -5.28
N LEU A 128 -15.63 16.61 -4.42
CA LEU A 128 -16.90 16.30 -3.77
C LEU A 128 -17.95 17.32 -4.18
N ALA A 129 -19.16 16.86 -4.44
CA ALA A 129 -20.33 17.72 -4.58
C ALA A 129 -21.06 17.80 -3.23
N LEU A 130 -21.28 19.01 -2.73
CA LEU A 130 -21.99 19.29 -1.48
C LEU A 130 -23.04 20.37 -1.74
N GLY A 131 -24.27 19.94 -2.01
CA GLY A 131 -25.33 20.82 -2.50
C GLY A 131 -24.90 21.54 -3.79
N ALA A 132 -25.06 22.86 -3.82
CA ALA A 132 -24.67 23.71 -4.95
C ALA A 132 -23.16 24.04 -5.00
N ARG A 133 -22.33 23.44 -4.13
CA ARG A 133 -20.90 23.72 -4.03
C ARG A 133 -20.09 22.51 -4.43
N ARG A 134 -18.98 22.74 -5.13
CA ARG A 134 -17.95 21.74 -5.38
C ARG A 134 -16.80 21.99 -4.42
N LEU A 135 -16.38 20.96 -3.70
CA LEU A 135 -15.15 20.96 -2.93
C LEU A 135 -14.07 20.24 -3.73
N THR A 136 -12.90 20.86 -3.84
CA THR A 136 -11.68 20.21 -4.30
C THR A 136 -10.78 20.04 -3.09
N LEU A 137 -10.42 18.79 -2.78
CA LEU A 137 -9.52 18.41 -1.71
C LEU A 137 -8.19 18.01 -2.35
N GLY A 138 -7.12 18.75 -2.08
CA GLY A 138 -5.77 18.38 -2.51
C GLY A 138 -4.91 17.99 -1.33
N VAL A 139 -4.23 16.84 -1.38
CA VAL A 139 -3.27 16.49 -0.33
C VAL A 139 -2.05 17.42 -0.40
N VAL A 140 -1.73 18.04 0.72
CA VAL A 140 -0.58 18.95 0.91
C VAL A 140 0.45 18.40 1.90
N ASP A 141 0.04 17.46 2.76
CA ASP A 141 0.90 16.82 3.76
C ASP A 141 0.44 15.38 3.98
N ALA A 142 1.37 14.48 4.26
CA ALA A 142 1.07 13.07 4.52
C ALA A 142 2.12 12.48 5.46
N ARG A 143 1.67 11.81 6.53
CA ARG A 143 2.53 11.10 7.48
C ARG A 143 1.94 9.74 7.80
N ALA A 144 2.80 8.74 7.96
CA ALA A 144 2.44 7.44 8.49
C ALA A 144 3.15 7.20 9.82
N ASP A 145 2.51 6.45 10.69
CA ASP A 145 3.03 6.00 11.99
C ASP A 145 2.57 4.56 12.25
N ALA A 146 2.83 4.01 13.44
CA ALA A 146 2.47 2.63 13.77
C ALA A 146 0.95 2.34 13.67
N ASP A 147 0.11 3.34 13.91
CA ASP A 147 -1.35 3.16 14.01
C ASP A 147 -2.10 3.55 12.73
N GLY A 148 -1.47 4.26 11.79
CA GLY A 148 -2.08 4.57 10.50
C GLY A 148 -1.48 5.77 9.77
N VAL A 149 -2.35 6.50 9.06
CA VAL A 149 -1.96 7.59 8.16
C VAL A 149 -2.72 8.86 8.50
N THR A 150 -2.01 9.97 8.54
CA THR A 150 -2.57 11.32 8.66
C THR A 150 -2.31 12.09 7.37
N LEU A 151 -3.37 12.63 6.76
CA LEU A 151 -3.32 13.46 5.57
C LEU A 151 -3.71 14.90 5.92
N GLY A 152 -2.90 15.86 5.49
CA GLY A 152 -3.26 17.27 5.44
C GLY A 152 -3.84 17.60 4.07
N LEU A 153 -5.05 18.17 4.05
CA LEU A 153 -5.80 18.49 2.85
C LEU A 153 -5.97 20.01 2.74
N ASP A 154 -5.67 20.61 1.59
CA ASP A 154 -6.17 21.93 1.21
C ASP A 154 -7.57 21.79 0.60
N VAL A 155 -8.53 22.48 1.19
CA VAL A 155 -9.93 22.48 0.75
C VAL A 155 -10.22 23.77 0.00
N GLN A 156 -10.63 23.63 -1.25
CA GLN A 156 -11.04 24.74 -2.12
C GLN A 156 -12.52 24.58 -2.46
N THR A 157 -13.29 25.65 -2.29
CA THR A 157 -14.72 25.68 -2.64
C THR A 157 -14.91 26.43 -3.96
N GLY A 158 -15.66 25.85 -4.88
CA GLY A 158 -16.14 26.52 -6.10
C GLY A 158 -17.64 26.32 -6.30
N PRO A 159 -18.27 27.08 -7.20
CA PRO A 159 -19.64 26.83 -7.62
C PRO A 159 -19.73 25.46 -8.33
N ALA A 160 -20.83 24.72 -8.12
CA ALA A 160 -21.14 23.55 -8.93
C ALA A 160 -21.52 24.01 -10.35
N LYS A 161 -20.74 23.60 -11.36
CA LYS A 161 -21.18 23.58 -12.76
C LYS A 161 -21.79 22.22 -13.04
#